data_AF-A0A6A3B4X1-F1
#
_entry.id   AF-A0A6A3B4X1-F1
#
_cell.length_a   1.000
_cell.length_b   1.000
_cell.length_c   1.000
_cell.angle_alpha   90.00
_cell.angle_beta   90.00
_cell.angle_gamma   90.00
#
_symmetry.space_group_name_H-M   'P 1'
#
loop_
_entity.id
_entity.type
_entity.pdbx_description
1 polymer ?
#
loop_
_entity_poly.entity_id
_entity_poly.type
_entity_poly.pdbx_seq_one_letter_code
_entity_poly.pdbx_strand_id
1 'polypeptide(L)' 'MGVYLSTPKTEKLSDDGENYRLRYGLSCVQGWRATMEDAHAAFPDLDNLTAFFGVYDGHGVIPRQILSSANLD' A
#
# COMPACT_ATOMS: atom_id res chain seq x y z
N MET A 1 22.11 11.54 11.54
CA MET A 1 21.23 10.36 11.71
C MET A 1 20.88 9.85 10.32
N GLY A 2 21.14 8.57 10.06
CA GLY A 2 20.98 7.97 8.73
C GLY A 2 19.53 7.62 8.40
N VAL A 3 19.32 7.13 7.17
CA VAL A 3 18.00 6.77 6.61
C VAL A 3 17.40 5.51 7.27
N TYR A 4 18.17 4.83 8.13
CA TYR A 4 17.81 3.57 8.78
C TYR A 4 17.58 3.71 10.29
N LEU A 5 16.64 2.91 10.79
CA LEU A 5 16.36 2.70 12.21
C LEU A 5 17.40 1.75 12.84
N SER A 6 17.54 1.81 14.16
CA SER A 6 18.39 0.89 14.92
C SER A 6 17.82 -0.54 14.99
N THR A 7 16.51 -0.68 14.84
CA THR A 7 15.79 -1.96 14.76
C THR A 7 14.68 -1.83 13.72
N PRO A 8 14.31 -2.93 13.04
CA PRO A 8 13.25 -2.87 12.04
C PRO A 8 11.88 -2.74 12.72
N LYS A 9 10.99 -1.98 12.09
CA LYS A 9 9.55 -2.07 12.36
C LYS A 9 9.00 -3.29 11.64
N THR A 10 8.43 -4.20 12.40
CA THR A 10 7.95 -5.52 11.92
C THR A 10 6.43 -5.62 11.91
N GLU A 11 5.74 -4.57 12.35
CA GLU A 11 4.30 -4.45 12.29
C GLU A 11 3.82 -4.59 10.84
N LYS A 12 2.88 -5.52 10.62
CA LYS A 12 2.23 -5.73 9.33
C LYS A 12 0.97 -4.89 9.28
N LEU A 13 0.84 -4.08 8.24
CA LEU A 13 -0.44 -3.52 7.83
C LEU A 13 -1.00 -4.46 6.76
N SER A 14 -1.95 -5.29 7.15
CA SER A 14 -2.61 -6.24 6.25
C SER A 14 -4.03 -5.81 5.99
N ASP A 15 -4.50 -6.10 4.77
CA ASP A 15 -5.89 -5.93 4.37
C ASP A 15 -6.27 -7.06 3.41
N ASP A 16 -7.54 -7.41 3.36
CA ASP A 16 -8.06 -8.45 2.50
C ASP A 16 -9.52 -8.18 2.15
N GLY A 17 -9.99 -8.82 1.09
CA GLY A 17 -11.37 -8.65 0.64
C GLY A 17 -11.71 -9.51 -0.55
N GLU A 18 -12.96 -9.42 -0.97
CA GLU A 18 -13.49 -10.23 -2.07
C GLU A 18 -14.67 -9.55 -2.76
N ASN A 19 -14.92 -9.97 -4.00
CA ASN A 19 -16.18 -9.78 -4.68
C ASN A 19 -16.64 -11.11 -5.29
N TYR A 20 -17.68 -11.10 -6.13
CA TYR A 20 -18.22 -12.33 -6.70
C TYR A 20 -17.25 -13.05 -7.66
N ARG A 21 -16.18 -12.38 -8.13
CA ARG A 21 -15.24 -12.89 -9.14
C ARG A 21 -13.90 -13.28 -8.57
N LEU A 22 -13.42 -12.57 -7.55
CA LEU A 22 -12.08 -12.71 -7.02
C LEU A 22 -12.00 -12.44 -5.52
N ARG A 23 -10.90 -12.89 -4.94
CA ARG A 23 -10.48 -12.61 -3.57
C ARG A 23 -9.07 -12.02 -3.61
N TYR A 24 -8.75 -11.10 -2.72
CA TYR A 24 -7.42 -10.52 -2.58
C TYR A 24 -6.98 -10.48 -1.12
N GLY A 25 -5.66 -10.38 -0.94
CA GLY A 25 -5.04 -10.09 0.33
C GLY A 25 -3.73 -9.35 0.08
N LEU A 26 -3.39 -8.42 0.96
CA LEU A 26 -2.18 -7.62 0.89
C LEU A 26 -1.59 -7.41 2.29
N SER A 27 -0.29 -7.16 2.34
CA SER A 27 0.40 -6.81 3.57
C SER A 27 1.61 -5.96 3.26
N CYS A 28 1.86 -4.94 4.08
CA CYS A 28 3.07 -4.13 3.98
C CYS A 28 3.76 -3.96 5.35
N VAL A 29 5.08 -3.80 5.32
CA VAL A 29 5.96 -3.69 6.50
C VAL A 29 7.02 -2.63 6.20
N GLN A 30 7.22 -1.69 7.13
CA GLN A 30 8.20 -0.60 6.97
C GLN A 30 9.66 -1.08 7.03
N GLY A 31 9.94 -2.09 7.84
CA GLY A 31 11.28 -2.64 8.00
C GLY A 31 12.25 -1.61 8.60
N TRP A 32 13.44 -1.51 8.02
CA TRP A 32 14.55 -0.71 8.57
C TRP A 32 14.50 0.76 8.19
N ARG A 33 13.66 1.16 7.22
CA ARG A 33 13.58 2.56 6.78
C ARG A 33 12.97 3.43 7.87
N ALA A 34 13.39 4.69 7.97
CA ALA A 34 12.83 5.64 8.94
C ALA A 34 11.34 5.93 8.71
N THR A 35 10.92 5.97 7.44
CA THR A 35 9.56 6.24 6.98
C THR A 35 9.06 5.09 6.08
N MET A 36 7.74 4.89 6.06
CA MET A 36 7.07 4.00 5.11
C MET A 36 6.65 4.81 3.89
N GLU A 37 7.36 4.63 2.79
CA GLU A 37 7.11 5.36 1.53
C GLU A 37 6.24 4.55 0.56
N ASP A 38 6.13 3.22 0.76
CA ASP A 38 5.27 2.37 -0.05
C ASP A 38 3.77 2.66 0.19
N ALA A 39 3.00 2.56 -0.88
CA ALA A 39 1.54 2.60 -0.87
C ALA A 39 0.95 1.48 -1.73
N HIS A 40 -0.34 1.20 -1.55
CA HIS A 40 -1.06 0.25 -2.38
C HIS A 40 -2.48 0.74 -2.68
N ALA A 41 -3.08 0.20 -3.72
CA ALA A 41 -4.48 0.36 -4.08
C ALA A 41 -5.10 -1.02 -4.33
N ALA A 42 -6.28 -1.26 -3.77
CA ALA A 42 -7.05 -2.48 -3.95
C ALA A 42 -8.52 -2.11 -4.20
N PHE A 43 -8.92 -2.14 -5.47
CA PHE A 43 -10.29 -1.87 -5.91
C PHE A 43 -10.82 -3.09 -6.67
N PRO A 44 -11.47 -4.05 -5.97
CA PRO A 44 -12.08 -5.22 -6.60
C PRO A 44 -13.17 -4.86 -7.62
N ASP A 45 -13.82 -3.70 -7.43
CA ASP A 45 -14.90 -3.18 -8.25
C ASP A 45 -14.56 -1.75 -8.68
N LEU A 46 -13.59 -1.59 -9.59
CA LEU A 46 -13.29 -0.28 -10.19
C LEU A 46 -14.40 0.14 -11.16
N ASP A 47 -14.86 -0.81 -11.96
CA ASP A 47 -16.03 -0.69 -12.82
C ASP A 47 -16.76 -2.05 -12.95
N ASN A 48 -17.77 -2.12 -13.82
CA ASN A 48 -18.58 -3.33 -14.00
C ASN A 48 -17.80 -4.57 -14.47
N LEU A 49 -16.57 -4.45 -14.98
CA LEU A 49 -15.80 -5.58 -15.50
C LEU A 49 -14.33 -5.60 -15.07
N THR A 50 -13.87 -4.56 -14.37
CA THR A 50 -12.46 -4.34 -14.09
C THR A 50 -12.21 -4.25 -12.59
N ALA A 51 -11.17 -4.96 -12.15
CA ALA A 51 -10.57 -4.78 -10.85
C ALA A 51 -9.19 -4.10 -11.02
N PHE A 52 -8.81 -3.24 -10.08
CA PHE A 52 -7.53 -2.55 -10.08
C PHE A 52 -6.74 -2.84 -8.81
N PHE A 53 -5.49 -3.24 -8.99
CA PHE A 53 -4.55 -3.46 -7.92
C PHE A 53 -3.23 -2.80 -8.28
N GLY A 54 -2.68 -2.01 -7.37
CA GLY A 54 -1.44 -1.27 -7.58
C GLY A 54 -0.56 -1.31 -6.34
N VAL A 55 0.75 -1.45 -6.55
CA VAL A 55 1.78 -1.30 -5.50
C VAL A 55 2.73 -0.20 -5.95
N TYR A 56 2.95 0.77 -5.09
CA TYR A 56 3.75 1.96 -5.36
C TYR A 56 4.93 1.96 -4.40
N ASP A 57 6.15 1.87 -4.93
CA ASP A 57 7.40 1.96 -4.18
C ASP A 57 7.86 3.42 -4.14
N GLY A 58 7.57 4.10 -3.04
CA GLY A 58 7.91 5.51 -2.87
C GLY A 58 9.43 5.69 -2.76
N HIS A 59 9.96 6.67 -3.49
CA HIS A 59 11.38 7.01 -3.45
C HIS A 59 11.56 8.51 -3.18
N GLY A 60 12.22 8.84 -2.07
CA GLY A 60 12.73 10.19 -1.85
C GLY A 60 11.70 11.14 -1.25
N VAL A 61 11.13 10.77 -0.09
CA VAL A 61 10.33 11.62 0.79
C VAL A 61 8.94 12.06 0.27
N ILE A 62 8.33 11.34 -0.68
CA ILE A 62 6.91 11.58 -1.00
C ILE A 62 6.05 10.93 0.11
N PRO A 63 5.24 11.71 0.86
CA PRO A 63 4.41 11.15 1.92
C PRO A 63 3.29 10.27 1.35
N ARG A 64 3.06 9.12 2.02
CA ARG A 64 1.96 8.14 1.83
C ARG A 64 0.58 8.74 1.50
N GLN A 65 0.31 9.97 1.93
CA GLN A 65 -1.01 10.60 1.92
C GLN A 65 -1.48 11.08 0.53
N ILE A 66 -0.58 11.18 -0.45
CA ILE A 66 -0.94 11.68 -1.79
C ILE A 66 -1.48 10.56 -2.71
N LEU A 67 -1.05 9.31 -2.53
CA LEU A 67 -1.48 8.20 -3.39
C LEU A 67 -2.79 7.53 -2.94
N SER A 68 -3.06 7.49 -1.63
CA SER A 68 -4.28 6.84 -1.12
C SER A 68 -5.55 7.72 -1.21
N SER A 69 -5.40 9.00 -1.57
CA SER A 69 -6.51 9.97 -1.68
C SER A 69 -6.85 10.33 -3.13
N ALA A 70 -6.20 9.71 -4.10
CA ALA A 70 -6.69 9.68 -5.47
C ALA A 70 -7.92 8.76 -5.51
N ASN A 71 -9.03 9.25 -4.98
CA ASN A 71 -10.35 8.77 -5.35
C ASN A 71 -10.40 8.86 -6.88
N LEU A 72 -10.30 7.69 -7.52
CA LEU A 72 -10.64 7.53 -8.93
C LEU A 72 -12.17 7.58 -8.97
N ASP A 73 -12.74 8.77 -8.77
CA ASP A 73 -14.13 9.05 -9.09
C ASP A 73 -14.30 9.16 -10.61
#